data_AF-A0A495JWB4-F1
#
_entry.id   AF-A0A495JWB4-F1
#
_cell.length_a   1.000
_cell.length_b   1.000
_cell.length_c   1.000
_cell.angle_alpha   90.00
_cell.angle_beta   90.00
_cell.angle_gamma   90.00
#
_symmetry.space_group_name_H-M   'P 1'
#
loop_
_entity.id
_entity.type
_entity.pdbx_description
1 polymer ?
#
loop_
_entity_poly.entity_id
_entity_poly.type
_entity_poly.pdbx_seq_one_letter_code
_entity_poly.pdbx_strand_id
1 'polypeptide(L)'
;MGESDDALDDLRAELAVGVRAYLGMTERDSAVGEERVQRVCAQLEWFLNGLLRDHPGWTRHRYVDGLLPDTVTVTSPVALEIRAMMIWGKGRSQWIEPFLGTLRLAATADKIESYEFSFGDAAQGLGRTQFRPHRRRPADPARWLFTLTSDD
;
A
#
# COMPACT_ATOMS: atom_id res chain seq x y z
N MET A 1 -18.58 -14.20 10.61
CA MET A 1 -17.69 -14.25 9.44
C MET A 1 -18.41 -13.55 8.31
N GLY A 2 -18.63 -12.23 8.44
CA GLY A 2 -19.45 -11.43 7.52
C GLY A 2 -19.14 -9.94 7.69
N GLU A 3 -19.08 -9.46 8.94
CA GLU A 3 -18.74 -8.05 9.24
C GLU A 3 -17.29 -7.66 8.89
N SER A 4 -16.34 -8.61 8.92
CA SER A 4 -14.95 -8.32 8.56
C SER A 4 -14.71 -8.33 7.05
N ASP A 5 -15.52 -9.08 6.30
CA ASP A 5 -15.42 -9.16 4.85
C ASP A 5 -16.07 -7.91 4.24
N ASP A 6 -17.24 -7.50 4.75
CA ASP A 6 -17.91 -6.25 4.36
C ASP A 6 -17.00 -5.02 4.59
N ALA A 7 -16.32 -4.95 5.74
CA ALA A 7 -15.40 -3.85 6.03
C ALA A 7 -14.17 -3.83 5.12
N LEU A 8 -13.67 -5.00 4.70
CA LEU A 8 -12.54 -5.08 3.77
C LEU A 8 -12.97 -4.67 2.34
N ASP A 9 -14.18 -5.05 1.94
CA ASP A 9 -14.76 -4.66 0.65
C ASP A 9 -15.01 -3.15 0.56
N ASP A 10 -15.47 -2.52 1.65
CA ASP A 10 -15.59 -1.06 1.74
C ASP A 10 -14.23 -0.37 1.54
N LEU A 11 -13.19 -0.85 2.22
CA LEU A 11 -11.82 -0.34 2.05
C LEU A 11 -11.30 -0.54 0.62
N ARG A 12 -11.58 -1.69 0.01
CA ARG A 12 -11.23 -2.00 -1.38
C ARG A 12 -11.93 -1.05 -2.36
N ALA A 13 -13.21 -0.74 -2.12
CA ALA A 13 -13.99 0.19 -2.93
C ALA A 13 -13.46 1.63 -2.80
N GLU A 14 -13.15 2.08 -1.59
CA GLU A 14 -12.55 3.39 -1.36
C GLU A 14 -11.20 3.55 -2.08
N LEU A 15 -10.35 2.52 -2.01
CA LEU A 15 -9.09 2.48 -2.73
C LEU A 15 -9.31 2.54 -4.24
N ALA A 16 -10.29 1.81 -4.78
CA ALA A 16 -10.62 1.85 -6.21
C ALA A 16 -10.96 3.26 -6.70
N VAL A 17 -11.75 4.01 -5.93
CA VAL A 17 -12.12 5.40 -6.23
C VAL A 17 -10.90 6.32 -6.24
N GLY A 18 -10.01 6.17 -5.25
CA GLY A 18 -8.77 6.95 -5.20
C GLY A 18 -7.85 6.70 -6.38
N VAL A 19 -7.67 5.43 -6.73
CA VAL A 19 -6.87 4.99 -7.87
C VAL A 19 -7.45 5.52 -9.18
N ARG A 20 -8.77 5.41 -9.39
CA ARG A 20 -9.42 5.91 -10.61
C ARG A 20 -9.22 7.41 -10.76
N ALA A 21 -9.39 8.16 -9.66
CA ALA A 21 -9.17 9.60 -9.66
C ALA A 21 -7.73 9.97 -10.01
N TYR A 22 -6.74 9.18 -9.56
CA TYR A 22 -5.34 9.38 -9.92
C TYR A 22 -5.06 9.04 -11.39
N LEU A 23 -5.56 7.91 -11.90
CA LEU A 23 -5.37 7.49 -13.28
C LEU A 23 -6.03 8.43 -14.31
N GLY A 24 -7.13 9.10 -13.91
CA GLY A 24 -7.82 10.08 -14.75
C GLY A 24 -7.13 11.44 -14.86
N MET A 25 -5.98 11.64 -14.20
CA MET A 25 -5.26 12.90 -14.27
C MET A 25 -4.62 13.11 -15.64
N THR A 26 -4.75 14.32 -16.17
CA THR A 26 -3.89 14.82 -17.24
C THR A 26 -2.74 15.58 -16.59
N GLU A 27 -1.50 15.41 -17.07
CA GLU A 27 -0.21 15.81 -16.43
C GLU A 27 -0.01 17.32 -16.10
N ARG A 28 -1.04 18.11 -15.82
CA ARG A 28 -0.95 19.58 -15.81
C ARG A 28 -0.82 20.25 -14.44
N ASP A 29 -0.83 19.52 -13.33
CA ASP A 29 -0.64 20.15 -12.01
C ASP A 29 0.05 19.22 -11.00
N SER A 30 1.29 19.54 -10.64
CA SER A 30 2.11 18.74 -9.72
C SER A 30 1.59 18.77 -8.28
N ALA A 31 0.97 19.88 -7.84
CA ALA A 31 0.42 19.98 -6.48
C ALA A 31 -0.81 19.07 -6.30
N VAL A 32 -1.70 19.09 -7.29
CA VAL A 32 -2.85 18.16 -7.33
C VAL A 32 -2.37 16.71 -7.41
N GLY A 33 -1.27 16.46 -8.13
CA GLY A 33 -0.64 15.14 -8.21
C GLY A 33 -0.19 14.62 -6.85
N GLU A 34 0.52 15.45 -6.08
CA GLU A 34 0.99 15.07 -4.73
C GLU A 34 -0.17 14.77 -3.77
N GLU A 35 -1.20 15.62 -3.72
CA GLU A 35 -2.38 15.39 -2.87
C GLU A 35 -3.11 14.09 -3.23
N ARG A 36 -3.22 13.77 -4.52
CA ARG A 36 -3.85 12.54 -5.00
C ARG A 36 -3.02 11.31 -4.64
N VAL A 37 -1.70 11.38 -4.79
CA VAL A 37 -0.80 10.30 -4.37
C VAL A 37 -0.91 10.07 -2.86
N GLN A 38 -0.91 11.14 -2.05
CA GLN A 38 -1.08 11.04 -0.60
C GLN A 38 -2.41 10.38 -0.24
N ARG A 39 -3.49 10.75 -0.92
CA ARG A 39 -4.81 10.13 -0.72
C ARG A 39 -4.80 8.64 -1.05
N VAL A 40 -4.22 8.24 -2.19
CA VAL A 40 -4.10 6.82 -2.56
C VAL A 40 -3.28 6.05 -1.52
N CYS A 41 -2.16 6.62 -1.05
CA CYS A 41 -1.33 6.00 -0.03
C CYS A 41 -2.05 5.84 1.31
N ALA A 42 -2.84 6.84 1.74
CA ALA A 42 -3.66 6.74 2.94
C ALA A 42 -4.73 5.64 2.80
N GLN A 43 -5.43 5.57 1.67
CA GLN A 43 -6.42 4.51 1.43
C GLN A 43 -5.77 3.12 1.37
N LEU A 44 -4.59 3.02 0.76
CA LEU A 44 -3.82 1.79 0.70
C LEU A 44 -3.32 1.35 2.08
N GLU A 45 -2.95 2.28 2.97
CA GLU A 45 -2.61 1.99 4.36
C GLU A 45 -3.79 1.32 5.10
N TRP A 46 -4.99 1.88 4.98
CA TRP A 46 -6.17 1.30 5.60
C TRP A 46 -6.50 -0.07 5.05
N PHE A 47 -6.44 -0.23 3.72
CA PHE A 47 -6.65 -1.51 3.06
C PHE A 47 -5.61 -2.56 3.49
N LEU A 48 -4.34 -2.18 3.57
CA LEU A 48 -3.25 -3.06 4.01
C LEU A 48 -3.40 -3.48 5.47
N ASN A 49 -3.83 -2.57 6.36
CA ASN A 49 -4.20 -2.92 7.74
C ASN A 49 -5.36 -3.93 7.79
N GLY A 50 -6.35 -3.80 6.90
CA GLY A 50 -7.44 -4.75 6.74
C GLY A 50 -6.93 -6.14 6.36
N LEU A 51 -6.13 -6.24 5.29
CA LEU A 51 -5.55 -7.49 4.81
C LEU A 51 -4.65 -8.17 5.85
N LEU A 52 -3.88 -7.39 6.61
CA LEU A 52 -2.90 -7.91 7.54
C LEU A 52 -3.46 -8.27 8.91
N ARG A 53 -4.69 -7.88 9.23
CA ARG A 53 -5.31 -8.13 10.54
C ARG A 53 -5.27 -9.61 10.94
N ASP A 54 -5.56 -10.49 9.98
CA ASP A 54 -5.64 -11.94 10.18
C ASP A 54 -4.48 -12.71 9.55
N HIS A 55 -3.49 -12.01 8.99
CA HIS A 55 -2.36 -12.66 8.34
C HIS A 55 -1.44 -13.34 9.38
N PRO A 56 -1.13 -14.65 9.28
CA PRO A 56 -0.39 -15.38 10.32
C PRO A 56 1.00 -14.82 10.66
N GLY A 57 1.67 -14.25 9.66
CA GLY A 57 2.97 -13.59 9.83
C GLY A 57 2.90 -12.17 10.42
N TRP A 58 1.69 -11.61 10.55
CA TRP A 58 1.41 -10.27 11.05
C TRP A 58 0.59 -10.35 12.34
N THR A 59 1.22 -10.18 13.49
CA THR A 59 0.52 -10.35 14.76
C THR A 59 -0.43 -9.17 15.02
N ARG A 60 -1.54 -9.41 15.74
CA ARG A 60 -2.53 -8.39 16.16
C ARG A 60 -1.98 -7.15 16.89
N HIS A 61 -0.71 -7.20 17.29
CA HIS A 61 -0.03 -6.10 17.98
C HIS A 61 0.78 -5.22 17.01
N ARG A 62 0.73 -5.52 15.71
CA ARG A 62 1.36 -4.76 14.63
C ARG A 62 0.30 -4.03 13.83
N TYR A 63 0.62 -2.83 13.41
CA TYR A 63 -0.24 -1.99 12.57
C TYR A 63 0.61 -1.26 11.53
N VAL A 64 0.01 -0.97 10.39
CA VAL A 64 0.58 -0.04 9.40
C VAL A 64 0.13 1.36 9.79
N ASP A 65 1.06 2.31 9.83
CA ASP A 65 0.82 3.69 10.29
C ASP A 65 0.98 4.71 9.15
N GLY A 66 1.43 4.25 7.98
CA GLY A 66 1.65 5.14 6.85
C GLY A 66 2.33 4.46 5.68
N LEU A 67 2.04 4.97 4.50
CA LEU A 67 2.81 4.72 3.29
C LEU A 67 3.35 6.06 2.77
N LEU A 68 4.66 6.22 2.83
CA LEU A 68 5.33 7.40 2.29
C LEU A 68 5.71 7.12 0.83
N PRO A 69 5.07 7.75 -0.16
CA PRO A 69 5.34 7.50 -1.57
C PRO A 69 6.76 7.93 -1.94
N ASP A 70 7.43 7.11 -2.73
CA ASP A 70 8.71 7.41 -3.38
C ASP A 70 8.49 7.61 -4.88
N THR A 71 7.79 6.67 -5.53
CA THR A 71 7.45 6.76 -6.95
C THR A 71 6.08 6.16 -7.18
N VAL A 72 5.28 6.82 -8.00
CA VAL A 72 4.03 6.26 -8.53
C VAL A 72 4.11 6.28 -10.04
N THR A 73 3.85 5.14 -10.67
CA THR A 73 3.94 4.98 -12.12
C THR A 73 2.64 4.42 -12.65
N VAL A 74 2.05 5.11 -13.62
CA VAL A 74 0.92 4.60 -14.39
C VAL A 74 1.46 3.60 -15.41
N THR A 75 1.17 2.32 -15.21
CA THR A 75 1.68 1.24 -16.08
C THR A 75 0.69 0.92 -17.22
N SER A 76 -0.57 1.30 -17.07
CA SER A 76 -1.60 1.27 -18.13
C SER A 76 -2.77 2.20 -17.75
N PRO A 77 -3.75 2.44 -18.64
CA PRO A 77 -4.94 3.26 -18.31
C PRO A 77 -5.76 2.77 -17.11
N VAL A 78 -5.53 1.52 -16.68
CA VAL A 78 -6.25 0.88 -15.57
C VAL A 78 -5.32 0.34 -14.49
N ALA A 79 -4.02 0.62 -14.54
CA ALA A 79 -3.07 0.04 -13.60
C ALA A 79 -1.98 1.02 -13.15
N LEU A 80 -1.57 0.85 -11.90
CA LEU A 80 -0.53 1.64 -11.27
C LEU A 80 0.47 0.75 -10.51
N GLU A 81 1.69 1.25 -10.39
CA GLU A 81 2.71 0.76 -9.48
C GLU A 81 3.05 1.87 -8.47
N ILE A 82 3.08 1.54 -7.18
CA ILE A 82 3.53 2.43 -6.09
C ILE A 82 4.76 1.80 -5.45
N ARG A 83 5.85 2.57 -5.41
CA ARG A 83 7.00 2.35 -4.55
C ARG A 83 6.90 3.30 -3.39
N ALA A 84 6.98 2.77 -2.18
CA ALA A 84 6.83 3.54 -0.96
C ALA A 84 7.76 3.03 0.16
N MET A 85 7.80 3.79 1.26
CA MET A 85 8.21 3.29 2.57
C MET A 85 6.96 3.00 3.39
N MET A 86 6.80 1.76 3.84
CA MET A 86 5.78 1.39 4.80
C MET A 86 6.28 1.68 6.21
N ILE A 87 5.56 2.54 6.92
CA ILE A 87 5.72 2.73 8.36
C ILE A 87 4.82 1.71 9.04
N TRP A 88 5.41 0.91 9.94
CA TRP A 88 4.63 0.00 10.78
C TRP A 88 5.05 0.11 12.23
N GLY A 89 4.12 -0.15 13.14
CA GLY A 89 4.31 0.00 14.58
C GLY A 89 3.99 -1.26 15.37
N LYS A 90 4.60 -1.35 16.56
CA LYS A 90 4.23 -2.29 17.63
C LYS A 90 4.44 -1.59 18.97
N GLY A 91 3.35 -1.41 19.71
CA GLY A 91 3.37 -0.64 20.95
C GLY A 91 3.77 0.82 20.67
N ARG A 92 4.85 1.30 21.29
CA ARG A 92 5.36 2.68 21.12
C ARG A 92 6.48 2.82 20.08
N SER A 93 6.83 1.73 19.41
CA SER A 93 7.94 1.71 18.45
C SER A 93 7.40 1.63 17.03
N GLN A 94 8.07 2.34 16.12
CA GLN A 94 7.77 2.37 14.70
C GLN A 94 9.03 2.13 13.88
N TRP A 95 8.86 1.46 12.75
CA TRP A 95 9.90 1.09 11.82
C TRP A 95 9.46 1.37 10.39
N ILE A 96 10.44 1.42 9.50
CA ILE A 96 10.21 1.54 8.07
C ILE A 96 10.64 0.27 7.34
N GLU A 97 9.87 -0.09 6.33
CA GLU A 97 10.15 -1.20 5.43
C GLU A 97 9.98 -0.73 3.98
N PRO A 98 10.74 -1.29 3.02
CA PRO A 98 10.45 -1.09 1.61
C PRO A 98 9.06 -1.66 1.30
N PHE A 99 8.31 -0.95 0.44
CA PHE A 99 7.02 -1.37 -0.06
C PHE A 99 6.97 -1.21 -1.59
N LEU A 100 6.39 -2.20 -2.25
CA LEU A 100 6.03 -2.21 -3.65
C LEU A 100 4.59 -2.69 -3.78
N GLY A 101 3.72 -1.90 -4.39
CA GLY A 101 2.35 -2.28 -4.65
C GLY A 101 1.98 -2.11 -6.10
N THR A 102 1.34 -3.11 -6.68
CA THR A 102 0.69 -3.01 -7.99
C THR A 102 -0.81 -3.16 -7.81
N LEU A 103 -1.56 -2.32 -8.50
CA LEU A 103 -3.02 -2.29 -8.46
C LEU A 103 -3.55 -2.22 -9.89
N ARG A 104 -4.55 -3.03 -10.19
CA ARG A 104 -5.29 -3.01 -11.45
C ARG A 104 -6.76 -2.80 -11.16
N LEU A 105 -7.35 -1.82 -11.84
CA LEU A 105 -8.79 -1.62 -11.85
C LEU A 105 -9.43 -2.43 -12.98
N ALA A 106 -10.67 -2.84 -12.77
CA ALA A 106 -11.50 -3.36 -13.84
C ALA A 106 -11.66 -2.28 -14.93
N ALA A 107 -11.69 -2.71 -16.20
CA ALA A 107 -11.78 -1.79 -17.34
C ALA A 107 -13.10 -1.00 -17.38
N THR A 108 -14.19 -1.60 -16.90
CA THR A 108 -15.55 -1.07 -17.02
C THR A 108 -16.23 -0.78 -15.68
N ALA A 109 -15.54 -1.00 -14.55
CA ALA A 109 -16.08 -0.79 -13.21
C ALA A 109 -15.08 -0.08 -12.30
N ASP A 110 -15.60 0.66 -11.33
CA ASP A 110 -14.80 1.28 -10.26
C ASP A 110 -14.51 0.27 -9.16
N LYS A 111 -13.80 -0.79 -9.54
CA LYS A 111 -13.40 -1.89 -8.66
C LYS A 111 -11.94 -2.25 -8.90
N ILE A 112 -11.22 -2.56 -7.82
CA ILE A 112 -9.91 -3.20 -7.90
C ILE A 112 -10.14 -4.62 -8.43
N GLU A 113 -9.67 -4.90 -9.64
CA GLU A 113 -9.69 -6.23 -10.25
C GLU A 113 -8.64 -7.10 -9.56
N SER A 114 -7.39 -6.64 -9.53
CA SER A 114 -6.30 -7.36 -8.87
C SER A 114 -5.31 -6.44 -8.17
N TYR A 115 -4.58 -7.01 -7.21
CA TYR A 115 -3.47 -6.37 -6.54
C TYR A 115 -2.34 -7.36 -6.20
N GLU A 116 -1.12 -6.83 -6.14
CA GLU A 116 0.01 -7.48 -5.50
C GLU A 116 0.75 -6.47 -4.62
N PHE A 117 0.90 -6.76 -3.34
CA PHE A 117 1.65 -5.94 -2.39
C PHE A 117 2.80 -6.73 -1.82
N SER A 118 4.01 -6.20 -1.97
CA SER A 118 5.23 -6.78 -1.46
C SER A 118 5.93 -5.82 -0.51
N PHE A 119 6.30 -6.29 0.68
CA PHE A 119 6.95 -5.45 1.68
C PHE A 119 7.85 -6.23 2.65
N GLY A 120 8.80 -5.49 3.22
CA GLY A 120 9.83 -6.02 4.11
C GLY A 120 10.93 -6.79 3.38
N ASP A 121 12.14 -6.76 3.94
CA ASP A 121 13.29 -7.49 3.41
C ASP A 121 13.37 -8.88 4.05
N ALA A 122 13.31 -9.94 3.23
CA ALA A 122 13.39 -11.32 3.72
C ALA A 122 14.75 -11.69 4.33
N ALA A 123 15.83 -11.01 3.95
CA ALA A 123 17.16 -11.23 4.51
C ALA A 123 17.30 -10.59 5.89
N GLN A 124 16.68 -9.43 6.11
CA GLN A 124 16.81 -8.67 7.36
C GLN A 124 15.69 -8.98 8.37
N GLY A 125 14.52 -9.41 7.88
CA GLY A 125 13.30 -9.47 8.66
C GLY A 125 12.73 -8.07 8.93
N LEU A 126 11.61 -8.01 9.66
CA LEU A 126 10.98 -6.74 10.05
C LEU A 126 11.73 -6.04 11.19
N GLY A 127 11.61 -4.72 11.24
CA GLY A 127 11.90 -3.91 12.42
C GLY A 127 13.37 -3.61 12.64
N ARG A 128 14.18 -3.69 11.58
CA ARG A 128 15.62 -3.34 11.64
C ARG A 128 15.87 -1.85 11.55
N THR A 129 14.95 -1.13 10.92
CA THR A 129 15.14 0.28 10.57
C THR A 129 14.10 1.12 11.28
N GLN A 130 14.46 1.71 12.44
CA GLN A 130 13.53 2.57 13.19
C GLN A 130 13.08 3.78 12.35
N PHE A 131 11.80 4.12 12.44
CA PHE A 131 11.26 5.30 11.79
C PHE A 131 11.87 6.56 12.40
N ARG A 132 12.31 7.47 11.53
CA ARG A 132 12.74 8.83 11.86
C ARG A 132 12.27 9.76 10.75
N PRO A 133 11.83 10.98 11.08
CA PRO A 133 11.53 11.99 10.07
C PRO A 133 12.73 12.18 9.12
N HIS A 134 12.45 12.40 7.84
CA HIS A 134 13.45 12.66 6.78
C HIS A 134 14.43 11.52 6.49
N ARG A 135 14.12 10.28 6.90
CA ARG A 135 14.95 9.13 6.54
C ARG A 135 14.77 8.77 5.06
N ARG A 136 15.87 8.43 4.40
CA ARG A 136 15.83 7.90 3.03
C ARG A 136 15.21 6.51 3.00
N ARG A 137 14.53 6.21 1.89
CA ARG A 137 13.99 4.89 1.59
C ARG A 137 15.09 3.82 1.60
N PRO A 138 14.87 2.66 2.25
CA PRO A 138 15.73 1.49 2.10
C PRO A 138 15.79 1.05 0.63
N ALA A 139 16.91 0.46 0.20
CA ALA A 139 16.98 -0.13 -1.14
C ALA A 139 15.93 -1.25 -1.30
N ASP A 140 15.56 -1.53 -2.55
CA ASP A 140 14.71 -2.69 -2.84
C ASP A 140 15.38 -3.97 -2.33
N PRO A 141 14.64 -4.84 -1.63
CA PRO A 141 15.21 -6.10 -1.17
C PRO A 141 15.39 -7.05 -2.35
N ALA A 142 16.40 -7.92 -2.27
CA ALA A 142 16.58 -9.00 -3.24
C ALA A 142 15.43 -10.02 -3.20
N ARG A 143 14.76 -10.14 -2.04
CA ARG A 143 13.57 -10.97 -1.85
C ARG A 143 12.64 -10.32 -0.82
N TRP A 144 11.37 -10.23 -1.17
CA TRP A 144 10.32 -9.71 -0.29
C TRP A 144 9.99 -10.69 0.84
N LEU A 145 9.74 -10.15 2.04
CA LEU A 145 9.37 -10.95 3.20
C LEU A 145 7.88 -11.32 3.18
N PHE A 146 7.04 -10.38 2.76
CA PHE A 146 5.62 -10.56 2.57
C PHE A 146 5.27 -10.25 1.11
N THR A 147 4.41 -11.08 0.54
CA THR A 147 3.71 -10.83 -0.71
C THR A 147 2.23 -11.19 -0.48
N LEU A 148 1.35 -10.22 -0.69
CA LEU A 148 -0.09 -10.38 -0.63
C LEU A 148 -0.65 -10.22 -2.05
N THR A 149 -1.45 -11.16 -2.49
CA THR A 149 -2.11 -11.14 -3.80
C THR A 149 -3.61 -11.25 -3.61
N SER A 150 -4.39 -10.60 -4.46
CA SER A 150 -5.77 -11.02 -4.66
C SER A 150 -5.73 -12.35 -5.43
N ASP A 151 -6.09 -13.45 -4.79
CA ASP A 151 -6.38 -14.69 -5.52
C ASP A 151 -7.62 -14.45 -6.41
N ASP A 152 -7.53 -14.83 -7.70
CA ASP A 152 -8.64 -14.83 -8.67
C ASP A 152 -9.75 -15.82 -8.28
#